data_AF-A0A164WKY2-F1
#
_entry.id   AF-A0A164WKY2-F1
#
_cell.length_a   1.000
_cell.length_b   1.000
_cell.length_c   1.000
_cell.angle_alpha   90.00
_cell.angle_beta   90.00
_cell.angle_gamma   90.00
#
_symmetry.space_group_name_H-M   'P 1'
#
loop_
_entity.id
_entity.type
_entity.pdbx_description
1 polymer ?
#
loop_
_entity_poly.entity_id
_entity_poly.type
_entity_poly.pdbx_seq_one_letter_code
_entity_poly.pdbx_strand_id
1 'polypeptide(L)'
;MSSPSAFPQTYGAILIGVIISTFLSGINTSQVIYYFSQYPGDPRRLKITVFATWLFDVIQAGLLGHAVYYYFVLNFFNPTVLSDGVWSLYLDVVITGVVTLIVQTFFADRVRRFKPYGWLTALLIVILALFTFSWAIAFTFFSFQHKAWGDIFNYKTVVIMHIVSAITSDVCITISQIYYLRRSNTRFIATETLINRLSIIIFNQGLLTCILACCELVVFLVAPDSFYYVTVHSLIAKSYAGSLFASLNARRSLNKINTKNLPPRAGSSLSVQPPSHYGGSPRDIITLQPIREFDSPSLSSDKSDKSDTPTYMIAPFPRVKLDDSQARHVLLGSSPV
;
A
#
# COMPACT_ATOMS: atom_id res chain seq x y z
N MET A 1 42.45 -3.51 -14.10
CA MET A 1 42.43 -4.99 -14.23
C MET A 1 41.76 -5.55 -12.98
N SER A 2 40.45 -5.77 -13.03
CA SER A 2 39.72 -6.45 -11.97
C SER A 2 40.15 -7.92 -11.91
N SER A 3 40.36 -8.45 -10.70
CA SER A 3 40.84 -9.80 -10.47
C SER A 3 39.90 -10.86 -11.08
N PRO A 4 40.41 -12.03 -11.53
CA PRO A 4 39.61 -13.12 -12.11
C PRO A 4 38.45 -13.63 -11.23
N SER A 5 38.47 -13.28 -9.93
CA SER A 5 37.43 -13.59 -8.94
C SER A 5 36.20 -12.67 -8.98
N ALA A 6 36.24 -11.53 -9.66
CA ALA A 6 35.14 -10.55 -9.68
C ALA A 6 34.02 -10.91 -10.67
N PHE A 7 34.34 -11.71 -11.69
CA PHE A 7 33.41 -12.07 -12.78
C PHE A 7 32.26 -12.99 -12.30
N PRO A 8 32.50 -14.11 -11.60
CA PRO A 8 31.42 -14.99 -11.16
C PRO A 8 30.50 -14.32 -10.14
N GLN A 9 31.05 -13.44 -9.30
CA GLN A 9 30.33 -12.76 -8.23
C GLN A 9 29.33 -11.73 -8.78
N THR A 10 29.76 -10.94 -9.76
CA THR A 10 28.97 -9.87 -10.36
C THR A 10 27.84 -10.41 -11.23
N TYR A 11 28.13 -11.38 -12.09
CA TYR A 11 27.12 -11.99 -12.95
C TYR A 11 26.22 -12.96 -12.17
N GLY A 12 26.77 -13.72 -11.22
CA GLY A 12 25.95 -14.56 -10.34
C GLY A 12 24.87 -13.76 -9.59
N ALA A 13 25.19 -12.54 -9.16
CA ALA A 13 24.24 -11.65 -8.53
C ALA A 13 23.05 -11.31 -9.42
N ILE A 14 23.30 -10.85 -10.66
CA ILE A 14 22.20 -10.46 -11.56
C ILE A 14 21.27 -11.64 -11.86
N LEU A 15 21.82 -12.85 -12.01
CA LEU A 15 21.02 -14.07 -12.20
C LEU A 15 20.09 -14.34 -11.00
N ILE A 16 20.62 -14.25 -9.78
CA ILE A 16 19.82 -14.40 -8.55
C ILE A 16 18.73 -13.32 -8.48
N GLY A 17 19.09 -12.07 -8.82
CA GLY A 17 18.14 -10.97 -8.87
C GLY A 17 16.97 -11.23 -9.82
N VAL A 18 17.25 -11.69 -11.03
CA VAL A 18 16.22 -12.03 -12.01
C VAL A 18 15.35 -13.20 -11.56
N ILE A 19 15.92 -14.23 -10.92
CA ILE A 19 15.13 -15.35 -10.36
C ILE A 19 14.14 -14.84 -9.31
N ILE A 20 14.62 -14.04 -8.35
CA ILE A 20 13.77 -13.49 -7.28
C ILE A 20 12.73 -12.53 -7.88
N SER A 21 13.13 -11.64 -8.80
CA SER A 21 12.24 -10.68 -9.45
C SER A 21 11.13 -11.39 -10.26
N THR A 22 11.47 -12.48 -10.95
CA THR A 22 10.50 -13.30 -11.70
C THR A 22 9.53 -14.01 -10.74
N PHE A 23 10.02 -14.52 -9.60
CA PHE A 23 9.16 -15.09 -8.58
C PHE A 23 8.16 -14.06 -8.01
N LEU A 24 8.64 -12.84 -7.70
CA LEU A 24 7.77 -11.74 -7.26
C LEU A 24 6.75 -11.32 -8.34
N SER A 25 7.15 -11.34 -9.62
CA SER A 25 6.25 -11.11 -10.76
C SER A 25 5.12 -12.16 -10.82
N GLY A 26 5.42 -13.42 -10.50
CA GLY A 26 4.43 -14.49 -10.35
C GLY A 26 3.43 -14.22 -9.22
N ILE A 27 3.91 -13.75 -8.06
CA ILE A 27 3.04 -13.31 -6.94
C ILE A 27 2.15 -12.14 -7.38
N ASN A 28 2.72 -11.13 -8.03
CA ASN A 28 2.00 -9.97 -8.54
C ASN A 28 0.91 -10.39 -9.53
N THR A 29 1.22 -11.29 -10.46
CA THR A 29 0.25 -11.85 -11.41
C THR A 29 -0.89 -12.57 -10.69
N SER A 30 -0.59 -13.36 -9.65
CA SER A 30 -1.60 -14.03 -8.82
C SER A 30 -2.54 -13.02 -8.15
N GLN A 31 -1.99 -11.92 -7.62
CA GLN A 31 -2.78 -10.84 -7.02
C GLN A 31 -3.70 -10.14 -8.05
N VAL A 32 -3.24 -9.97 -9.29
CA VAL A 32 -4.02 -9.36 -10.38
C VAL A 32 -5.17 -10.27 -10.81
N ILE A 33 -4.92 -11.57 -10.97
CA ILE A 33 -5.96 -12.56 -11.30
C ILE A 33 -7.04 -12.57 -10.20
N TYR A 34 -6.62 -12.57 -8.93
CA TYR A 34 -7.53 -12.47 -7.81
C TYR A 34 -8.35 -11.16 -7.84
N TYR A 35 -7.71 -10.04 -8.17
CA TYR A 35 -8.38 -8.74 -8.29
C TYR A 35 -9.52 -8.78 -9.32
N PHE A 36 -9.23 -9.23 -10.54
CA PHE A 36 -10.24 -9.27 -11.62
C PHE A 36 -11.37 -10.26 -11.32
N SER A 37 -11.10 -11.33 -10.57
CA SER A 37 -12.10 -12.31 -10.14
C SER A 37 -13.03 -11.78 -9.05
N GLN A 38 -12.51 -10.97 -8.11
CA GLN A 38 -13.25 -10.56 -6.92
C GLN A 38 -13.89 -9.17 -7.00
N TYR A 39 -13.43 -8.31 -7.91
CA TYR A 39 -13.91 -6.94 -8.04
C TYR A 39 -14.45 -6.63 -9.45
N PRO A 40 -15.47 -7.37 -9.96
CA PRO A 40 -16.03 -7.13 -11.28
C PRO A 40 -16.70 -5.75 -11.40
N GLY A 41 -17.22 -5.20 -10.31
CA GLY A 41 -17.92 -3.90 -10.26
C GLY A 41 -17.02 -2.66 -10.11
N ASP A 42 -15.69 -2.81 -9.99
CA ASP A 42 -14.80 -1.67 -9.85
C ASP A 42 -14.79 -0.77 -11.12
N PRO A 43 -14.58 0.55 -10.96
CA PRO A 43 -14.60 1.49 -12.08
C PRO A 43 -13.49 1.20 -13.09
N ARG A 44 -13.76 1.47 -14.38
CA ARG A 44 -12.82 1.21 -15.49
C ARG A 44 -11.44 1.83 -15.25
N ARG A 45 -11.36 3.03 -14.69
CA ARG A 45 -10.10 3.70 -14.36
C ARG A 45 -9.19 2.82 -13.50
N LEU A 46 -9.74 2.17 -12.48
CA LEU A 46 -8.98 1.33 -11.57
C LEU A 46 -8.53 0.03 -12.25
N LYS A 47 -9.40 -0.58 -13.05
CA LYS A 47 -9.05 -1.76 -13.86
C LYS A 47 -7.92 -1.47 -14.85
N ILE A 48 -7.96 -0.30 -15.51
CA ILE A 48 -6.90 0.16 -16.40
C ILE A 48 -5.59 0.33 -15.63
N THR A 49 -5.61 0.98 -14.45
CA THR A 49 -4.41 1.11 -13.61
C THR A 49 -3.82 -0.25 -13.23
N VAL A 50 -4.65 -1.19 -12.77
CA VAL A 50 -4.19 -2.54 -12.39
C VAL A 50 -3.58 -3.28 -13.57
N PHE A 51 -4.26 -3.27 -14.72
CA PHE A 51 -3.77 -3.91 -15.93
C PHE A 51 -2.48 -3.26 -16.45
N ALA A 52 -2.40 -1.94 -16.46
CA ALA A 52 -1.21 -1.21 -16.89
C ALA A 52 -0.01 -1.52 -15.98
N THR A 53 -0.18 -1.48 -14.65
CA THR A 53 0.89 -1.84 -13.71
C THR A 53 1.36 -3.28 -13.90
N TRP A 54 0.42 -4.22 -14.13
CA TRP A 54 0.77 -5.62 -14.40
C TRP A 54 1.51 -5.78 -15.74
N LEU A 55 1.06 -5.08 -16.79
CA LEU A 55 1.72 -5.12 -18.09
C LEU A 55 3.17 -4.61 -18.00
N PHE A 56 3.41 -3.50 -17.29
CA PHE A 56 4.76 -3.00 -17.05
C PHE A 56 5.60 -3.97 -16.21
N ASP A 57 5.02 -4.63 -15.21
CA ASP A 57 5.70 -5.68 -14.43
C ASP A 57 6.17 -6.83 -15.35
N VAL A 58 5.32 -7.29 -16.28
CA VAL A 58 5.68 -8.34 -17.26
C VAL A 58 6.73 -7.86 -18.26
N ILE A 59 6.60 -6.64 -18.80
CA ILE A 59 7.60 -6.06 -19.70
C ILE A 59 8.97 -6.02 -19.01
N GLN A 60 9.00 -5.58 -17.77
CA GLN A 60 10.22 -5.53 -16.97
C GLN A 60 10.85 -6.92 -16.79
N ALA A 61 10.06 -7.95 -16.47
CA ALA A 61 10.56 -9.32 -16.38
C ALA A 61 11.17 -9.79 -17.72
N GLY A 62 10.57 -9.41 -18.85
CA GLY A 62 11.10 -9.67 -20.19
C GLY A 62 12.45 -8.97 -20.45
N LEU A 63 12.59 -7.70 -20.05
CA LEU A 63 13.85 -6.94 -20.18
C LEU A 63 14.99 -7.57 -19.36
N LEU A 64 14.69 -7.99 -18.14
CA LEU A 64 15.62 -8.71 -17.27
C LEU A 64 16.00 -10.09 -17.84
N GLY A 65 15.02 -10.82 -18.38
CA GLY A 65 15.26 -12.08 -19.08
C GLY A 65 16.16 -11.92 -20.30
N HIS A 66 15.93 -10.88 -21.11
CA HIS A 66 16.82 -10.52 -22.22
C HIS A 66 18.23 -10.21 -21.74
N ALA A 67 18.40 -9.42 -20.68
CA ALA A 67 19.71 -9.08 -20.14
C ALA A 67 20.49 -10.33 -19.72
N VAL A 68 19.85 -11.25 -19.00
CA VAL A 68 20.47 -12.52 -18.60
C VAL A 68 20.82 -13.38 -19.81
N TYR A 69 19.91 -13.55 -20.76
CA TYR A 69 20.19 -14.32 -21.98
C TYR A 69 21.37 -13.74 -22.78
N TYR A 70 21.43 -12.41 -22.89
CA TYR A 70 22.48 -11.70 -23.62
C TYR A 70 23.87 -11.90 -22.99
N TYR A 71 23.99 -11.78 -21.66
CA TYR A 71 25.26 -11.93 -20.96
C TYR A 71 25.68 -13.39 -20.78
N PHE A 72 24.75 -14.30 -20.46
CA PHE A 72 25.08 -15.68 -20.10
C PHE A 72 25.11 -16.66 -21.28
N VAL A 73 24.33 -16.41 -22.34
CA VAL A 73 24.21 -17.35 -23.46
C VAL A 73 24.94 -16.81 -24.68
N LEU A 74 24.65 -15.59 -25.10
CA LEU A 74 25.18 -15.06 -26.36
C LEU A 74 26.65 -14.60 -26.25
N ASN A 75 27.03 -13.98 -25.12
CA ASN A 75 28.32 -13.29 -25.00
C ASN A 75 29.21 -13.78 -23.87
N PHE A 76 28.99 -14.99 -23.33
CA PHE A 76 29.68 -15.51 -22.14
C PHE A 76 31.22 -15.40 -22.19
N PHE A 77 31.83 -15.55 -23.37
CA PHE A 77 33.29 -15.45 -23.57
C PHE A 77 33.78 -14.12 -24.15
N ASN A 78 32.94 -13.09 -24.24
CA ASN A 78 33.31 -11.80 -24.84
C ASN A 78 33.50 -10.71 -23.76
N PRO A 79 34.74 -10.47 -23.28
CA PRO A 79 34.99 -9.56 -22.16
C PRO A 79 34.60 -8.11 -22.45
N THR A 80 34.67 -7.68 -23.71
CA THR A 80 34.33 -6.31 -24.13
C THR A 80 32.83 -6.04 -24.01
N VAL A 81 32.00 -7.04 -24.33
CA VAL A 81 30.55 -6.92 -24.18
C VAL A 81 30.13 -7.02 -22.71
N LEU A 82 30.91 -7.73 -21.90
CA LEU A 82 30.66 -7.87 -20.47
C LEU A 82 31.15 -6.67 -19.64
N SER A 83 31.97 -5.78 -20.18
CA SER A 83 32.26 -4.48 -19.55
C SER A 83 31.20 -3.42 -19.83
N ASP A 84 30.29 -3.68 -20.77
CA ASP A 84 29.27 -2.74 -21.23
C ASP A 84 27.88 -3.12 -20.71
N GLY A 85 27.08 -2.10 -20.44
CA GLY A 85 25.67 -2.27 -20.10
C GLY A 85 24.82 -2.56 -21.33
N VAL A 86 23.92 -3.53 -21.17
CA VAL A 86 22.94 -3.89 -22.19
C VAL A 86 21.77 -2.91 -22.14
N TRP A 87 21.29 -2.50 -23.31
CA TRP A 87 20.19 -1.54 -23.46
C TRP A 87 18.93 -1.92 -22.65
N SER A 88 18.67 -3.22 -22.46
CA SER A 88 17.50 -3.70 -21.72
C SER A 88 17.55 -3.35 -20.24
N LEU A 89 18.75 -3.25 -19.64
CA LEU A 89 18.91 -2.78 -18.24
C LEU A 89 18.71 -1.27 -18.11
N TYR A 90 19.04 -0.50 -19.15
CA TYR A 90 18.76 0.95 -19.13
C TYR A 90 17.26 1.22 -19.24
N LEU A 91 16.56 0.49 -20.11
CA LEU A 91 15.10 0.59 -20.21
C LEU A 91 14.38 0.08 -18.97
N ASP A 92 14.93 -0.93 -18.27
CA ASP A 92 14.41 -1.42 -17.00
C ASP A 92 14.21 -0.28 -15.98
N VAL A 93 15.16 0.65 -15.88
CA VAL A 93 15.07 1.81 -14.98
C VAL A 93 13.92 2.74 -15.35
N VAL A 94 13.68 2.99 -16.64
CA VAL A 94 12.53 3.80 -17.08
C VAL A 94 11.22 3.10 -16.77
N ILE A 95 11.13 1.78 -17.02
CA ILE A 95 9.94 0.99 -16.71
C ILE A 95 9.66 1.00 -15.21
N THR A 96 10.68 0.82 -14.37
CA THR A 96 10.60 0.99 -12.91
C THR A 96 10.07 2.38 -12.56
N GLY A 97 10.62 3.44 -13.15
CA GLY A 97 10.16 4.81 -12.96
C GLY A 97 8.68 5.02 -13.32
N VAL A 98 8.21 4.44 -14.43
CA VAL A 98 6.80 4.51 -14.84
C VAL A 98 5.89 3.76 -13.85
N VAL A 99 6.28 2.56 -13.42
CA VAL A 99 5.54 1.79 -12.39
C VAL A 99 5.43 2.60 -11.10
N THR A 100 6.55 3.14 -10.62
CA THR A 100 6.59 3.98 -9.42
C THR A 100 5.69 5.20 -9.56
N LEU A 101 5.74 5.91 -10.69
CA LEU A 101 4.88 7.07 -10.96
C LEU A 101 3.38 6.71 -10.91
N ILE A 102 2.99 5.59 -11.53
CA ILE A 102 1.61 5.10 -11.50
C ILE A 102 1.17 4.80 -10.06
N VAL A 103 2.01 4.09 -9.31
CA VAL A 103 1.72 3.66 -7.92
C VAL A 103 1.63 4.86 -6.97
N GLN A 104 2.57 5.79 -7.05
CA GLN A 104 2.57 7.00 -6.23
C GLN A 104 1.39 7.90 -6.56
N THR A 105 1.02 8.03 -7.84
CA THR A 105 -0.19 8.77 -8.26
C THR A 105 -1.47 8.11 -7.74
N PHE A 106 -1.55 6.77 -7.77
CA PHE A 106 -2.66 6.02 -7.19
C PHE A 106 -2.80 6.29 -5.68
N PHE A 107 -1.68 6.29 -4.95
CA PHE A 107 -1.67 6.60 -3.53
C PHE A 107 -1.98 8.07 -3.24
N ALA A 108 -1.55 9.00 -4.10
CA ALA A 108 -1.92 10.41 -4.02
C ALA A 108 -3.44 10.61 -4.18
N ASP A 109 -4.10 9.94 -5.13
CA ASP A 109 -5.56 10.03 -5.27
C ASP A 109 -6.30 9.48 -4.05
N ARG A 110 -5.74 8.48 -3.35
CA ARG A 110 -6.29 8.03 -2.06
C ARG A 110 -6.23 9.13 -1.00
N VAL A 111 -5.10 9.81 -0.88
CA VAL A 111 -4.89 10.91 0.07
C VAL A 111 -5.75 12.14 -0.27
N ARG A 112 -5.94 12.42 -1.57
CA ARG A 112 -6.72 13.56 -2.07
C ARG A 112 -8.17 13.59 -1.57
N ARG A 113 -8.75 12.43 -1.27
CA ARG A 113 -10.15 12.31 -0.82
C ARG A 113 -10.38 12.84 0.60
N PHE A 114 -9.34 13.06 1.39
CA PHE A 114 -9.48 13.58 2.75
C PHE A 114 -9.55 15.12 2.76
N LYS A 115 -10.55 15.67 3.45
CA LYS A 115 -10.76 17.12 3.56
C LYS A 115 -10.28 17.65 4.92
N PRO A 116 -9.89 18.94 5.02
CA PRO A 116 -9.79 19.93 3.93
C PRO A 116 -8.45 19.90 3.17
N TYR A 117 -7.37 19.37 3.77
CA TYR A 117 -5.99 19.53 3.26
C TYR A 117 -5.46 18.36 2.40
N GLY A 118 -6.20 17.27 2.22
CA GLY A 118 -5.69 16.08 1.51
C GLY A 118 -5.32 16.34 0.05
N TRP A 119 -5.94 17.34 -0.60
CA TRP A 119 -5.58 17.73 -1.97
C TRP A 119 -4.18 18.35 -2.05
N LEU A 120 -3.77 19.13 -1.05
CA LEU A 120 -2.44 19.76 -1.01
C LEU A 120 -1.36 18.70 -0.81
N THR A 121 -1.60 17.73 0.08
CA THR A 121 -0.68 16.60 0.29
C THR A 121 -0.60 15.71 -0.96
N ALA A 122 -1.72 15.48 -1.65
CA ALA A 122 -1.73 14.74 -2.90
C ALA A 122 -0.92 15.45 -4.00
N LEU A 123 -1.03 16.78 -4.11
CA LEU A 123 -0.23 17.57 -5.04
C LEU A 123 1.27 17.45 -4.74
N LEU A 124 1.66 17.55 -3.46
CA LEU A 124 3.05 17.36 -3.04
C LEU A 124 3.59 15.98 -3.45
N ILE A 125 2.81 14.92 -3.21
CA ILE A 125 3.18 13.54 -3.60
C ILE A 125 3.40 13.43 -5.12
N VAL A 126 2.52 14.02 -5.93
CA VAL A 126 2.67 13.98 -7.40
C VAL A 126 3.91 14.75 -7.86
N ILE A 127 4.23 15.89 -7.24
CA ILE A 127 5.45 16.65 -7.55
C ILE A 127 6.70 15.82 -7.22
N LEU A 128 6.74 15.18 -6.03
CA LEU A 128 7.83 14.28 -5.64
C LEU A 128 7.96 13.09 -6.60
N ALA A 129 6.84 12.54 -7.06
CA ALA A 129 6.83 11.44 -8.03
C ALA A 129 7.41 11.84 -9.39
N LEU A 130 7.00 13.01 -9.91
CA LEU A 130 7.54 13.55 -11.16
C LEU A 130 9.04 13.89 -11.04
N PHE A 131 9.47 14.39 -9.89
CA PHE A 131 10.87 14.65 -9.61
C PHE A 131 11.70 13.35 -9.62
N THR A 132 11.22 12.30 -8.93
CA THR A 132 11.86 10.97 -8.91
C THR A 132 11.94 10.36 -10.31
N PHE A 133 10.86 10.49 -11.09
CA PHE A 133 10.80 10.01 -12.48
C PHE A 133 11.75 10.76 -13.41
N SER A 134 11.90 12.08 -13.21
CA SER A 134 12.85 12.89 -13.98
C SER A 134 14.28 12.41 -13.78
N TRP A 135 14.67 12.02 -12.55
CA TRP A 135 15.97 11.43 -12.29
C TRP A 135 16.15 10.05 -12.95
N ALA A 136 15.10 9.23 -13.04
CA ALA A 136 15.15 7.95 -13.75
C ALA A 136 15.41 8.14 -15.26
N ILE A 137 14.77 9.14 -15.87
CA ILE A 137 15.03 9.53 -17.26
C ILE A 137 16.47 10.01 -17.43
N ALA A 138 16.93 10.91 -16.55
CA ALA A 138 18.29 11.43 -16.60
C ALA A 138 19.33 10.32 -16.48
N PHE A 139 19.16 9.39 -15.53
CA PHE A 139 20.02 8.21 -15.39
C PHE A 139 20.08 7.42 -16.70
N THR A 140 18.92 7.08 -17.25
CA THR A 140 18.82 6.29 -18.48
C THR A 140 19.54 6.97 -19.64
N PHE A 141 19.36 8.29 -19.80
CA PHE A 141 20.02 9.07 -20.83
C PHE A 141 21.55 9.02 -20.70
N PHE A 142 22.08 9.22 -19.49
CA PHE A 142 23.53 9.12 -19.25
C PHE A 142 24.06 7.70 -19.49
N SER A 143 23.29 6.66 -19.14
CA SER A 143 23.66 5.26 -19.39
C SER A 143 23.69 4.88 -20.87
N PHE A 144 22.83 5.48 -21.71
CA PHE A 144 22.93 5.29 -23.16
C PHE A 144 24.14 5.99 -23.79
N GLN A 145 24.59 7.12 -23.21
CA GLN A 145 25.80 7.81 -23.65
C GLN A 145 27.07 7.10 -23.19
N HIS A 146 27.07 6.60 -21.95
CA HIS A 146 28.22 5.99 -21.28
C HIS A 146 27.93 4.51 -21.02
N LYS A 147 28.23 3.68 -22.02
CA LYS A 147 27.86 2.26 -21.98
C LYS A 147 28.69 1.44 -21.00
N ALA A 148 29.94 1.83 -20.75
CA ALA A 148 30.81 1.10 -19.86
C ALA A 148 30.34 1.22 -18.40
N TRP A 149 30.29 0.10 -17.68
CA TRP A 149 29.85 0.08 -16.28
C TRP A 149 30.70 0.98 -15.37
N GLY A 150 32.01 1.08 -15.65
CA GLY A 150 32.93 1.93 -14.90
C GLY A 150 32.59 3.42 -14.99
N ASP A 151 31.89 3.85 -16.05
CA ASP A 151 31.55 5.26 -16.24
C ASP A 151 30.34 5.70 -15.40
N ILE A 152 29.58 4.77 -14.81
CA ILE A 152 28.45 5.09 -13.93
C ILE A 152 28.89 6.00 -12.77
N PHE A 153 30.12 5.83 -12.30
CA PHE A 153 30.69 6.65 -11.22
C PHE A 153 30.86 8.12 -11.59
N ASN A 154 31.01 8.42 -12.88
CA ASN A 154 31.12 9.79 -13.37
C ASN A 154 29.81 10.57 -13.18
N TYR A 155 28.67 9.87 -13.16
CA TYR A 155 27.35 10.46 -12.93
C TYR A 155 26.66 9.90 -11.67
N LYS A 156 27.43 9.44 -10.68
CA LYS A 156 26.91 8.91 -9.40
C LYS A 156 25.93 9.85 -8.68
N THR A 157 26.09 11.17 -8.85
CA THR A 157 25.17 12.16 -8.28
C THR A 157 23.74 11.95 -8.76
N VAL A 158 23.55 11.57 -10.04
CA VAL A 158 22.24 11.27 -10.62
C VAL A 158 21.61 10.06 -9.95
N VAL A 159 22.39 9.00 -9.74
CA VAL A 159 21.95 7.76 -9.05
C VAL A 159 21.56 8.05 -7.60
N ILE A 160 22.41 8.76 -6.86
CA ILE A 160 22.15 9.10 -5.45
C ILE A 160 20.90 9.98 -5.34
N MET A 161 20.75 11.00 -6.20
CA MET A 161 19.57 11.86 -6.20
C MET A 161 18.30 11.07 -6.53
N HIS A 162 18.36 10.14 -7.48
CA HIS A 162 17.25 9.23 -7.77
C HIS A 162 16.83 8.45 -6.52
N ILE A 163 17.76 7.75 -5.88
CA ILE A 163 17.46 6.89 -4.72
C ILE A 163 16.96 7.71 -3.51
N VAL A 164 17.61 8.84 -3.20
CA VAL A 164 17.19 9.71 -2.09
C VAL A 164 15.79 10.30 -2.34
N SER A 165 15.49 10.69 -3.59
CA SER A 165 14.16 11.18 -3.95
C SER A 165 13.08 10.09 -3.81
N ALA A 166 13.40 8.85 -4.18
CA ALA A 166 12.50 7.70 -4.01
C ALA A 166 12.20 7.43 -2.53
N ILE A 167 13.22 7.36 -1.67
CA ILE A 167 13.05 7.19 -0.21
C ILE A 167 12.20 8.33 0.37
N THR A 168 12.48 9.57 -0.03
CA THR A 168 11.74 10.74 0.46
C THR A 168 10.27 10.68 0.06
N SER A 169 9.97 10.29 -1.18
CA SER A 169 8.61 10.11 -1.67
C SER A 169 7.87 9.01 -0.91
N ASP A 170 8.51 7.86 -0.70
CA ASP A 170 7.92 6.71 0.01
C ASP A 170 7.59 7.03 1.46
N VAL A 171 8.51 7.69 2.17
CA VAL A 171 8.28 8.15 3.55
C VAL A 171 7.12 9.15 3.59
N CYS A 172 7.11 10.11 2.67
CA CYS A 172 6.04 11.11 2.58
C CYS A 172 4.66 10.46 2.34
N ILE A 173 4.58 9.52 1.39
CA ILE A 173 3.34 8.79 1.07
C ILE A 173 2.86 7.97 2.27
N THR A 174 3.77 7.21 2.88
CA THR A 174 3.45 6.32 4.00
C THR A 174 2.93 7.10 5.20
N ILE A 175 3.65 8.17 5.60
CA ILE A 175 3.24 9.05 6.70
C ILE A 175 1.90 9.70 6.38
N SER A 176 1.74 10.24 5.16
CA SER A 176 0.50 10.91 4.74
C SER A 176 -0.69 9.98 4.80
N GLN A 177 -0.57 8.76 4.28
CA GLN A 177 -1.66 7.78 4.29
C GLN A 177 -2.05 7.37 5.71
N ILE A 178 -1.07 7.09 6.58
CA ILE A 178 -1.33 6.73 7.98
C ILE A 178 -1.99 7.91 8.72
N TYR A 179 -1.47 9.12 8.54
CA TYR A 179 -2.00 10.34 9.17
C TYR A 179 -3.47 10.57 8.81
N TYR A 180 -3.80 10.61 7.52
CA TYR A 180 -5.17 10.87 7.08
C TYR A 180 -6.12 9.72 7.40
N LEU A 181 -5.65 8.47 7.34
CA LEU A 181 -6.46 7.32 7.72
C LEU A 181 -6.87 7.40 9.20
N ARG A 182 -5.92 7.68 10.10
CA ARG A 182 -6.18 7.82 11.54
C ARG A 182 -7.10 9.01 11.86
N ARG A 183 -6.92 10.13 11.15
CA ARG A 183 -7.75 11.33 11.34
C ARG A 183 -9.20 11.15 10.92
N SER A 184 -9.46 10.24 9.97
CA SER A 184 -10.77 10.14 9.32
C SER A 184 -11.90 9.52 10.15
N ASN A 185 -11.65 8.81 11.27
CA ASN A 185 -12.67 7.94 11.88
C ASN A 185 -12.60 7.78 13.40
N THR A 186 -12.76 8.86 14.15
CA THR A 186 -12.78 8.86 15.63
C THR A 186 -14.12 8.44 16.28
N ARG A 187 -15.06 7.82 15.57
CA ARG A 187 -16.44 7.62 16.09
C ARG A 187 -16.94 6.18 16.32
N PHE A 188 -16.23 5.11 15.90
CA PHE A 188 -16.72 3.73 16.09
C PHE A 188 -15.61 2.69 16.33
N ILE A 189 -15.75 1.84 17.36
CA ILE A 189 -14.78 0.79 17.77
C ILE A 189 -14.51 -0.26 16.67
N ALA A 190 -15.55 -0.69 15.94
CA ALA A 190 -15.38 -1.60 14.80
C ALA A 190 -14.50 -0.98 13.69
N THR A 191 -14.51 0.36 13.58
CA THR A 191 -13.68 1.10 12.62
C THR A 191 -12.23 1.23 13.09
N GLU A 192 -11.97 1.21 14.41
CA GLU A 192 -10.63 1.28 14.98
C GLU A 192 -9.78 0.04 14.64
N THR A 193 -10.35 -1.17 14.77
CA THR A 193 -9.67 -2.42 14.40
C THR A 193 -9.31 -2.47 12.91
N LEU A 194 -10.17 -1.90 12.07
CA LEU A 194 -9.97 -1.78 10.63
C LEU A 194 -8.83 -0.80 10.29
N ILE A 195 -8.80 0.38 10.92
CA ILE A 195 -7.75 1.39 10.76
C ILE A 195 -6.39 0.84 11.16
N ASN A 196 -6.32 0.11 12.27
CA ASN A 196 -5.05 -0.47 12.74
C ASN A 196 -4.49 -1.49 11.74
N ARG A 197 -5.34 -2.38 11.20
CA ARG A 197 -4.91 -3.33 10.15
C ARG A 197 -4.46 -2.64 8.86
N LEU A 198 -5.23 -1.65 8.40
CA LEU A 198 -4.86 -0.87 7.21
C LEU A 198 -3.55 -0.10 7.41
N SER A 199 -3.35 0.48 8.60
CA SER A 199 -2.12 1.19 8.94
C SER A 199 -0.92 0.25 8.91
N ILE A 200 -1.03 -0.96 9.45
CA ILE A 200 0.04 -1.98 9.40
C ILE A 200 0.34 -2.38 7.95
N ILE A 201 -0.69 -2.60 7.13
CA ILE A 201 -0.51 -2.94 5.72
C ILE A 201 0.24 -1.81 4.99
N ILE A 202 -0.19 -0.55 5.15
CA ILE A 202 0.44 0.63 4.54
C ILE A 202 1.89 0.77 5.02
N PHE A 203 2.12 0.66 6.33
CA PHE A 203 3.45 0.77 6.93
C PHE A 203 4.40 -0.30 6.40
N ASN A 204 3.99 -1.57 6.40
CA ASN A 204 4.83 -2.67 5.92
C ASN A 204 5.20 -2.52 4.44
N GLN A 205 4.28 -1.99 3.61
CA GLN A 205 4.56 -1.74 2.20
C GLN A 205 5.60 -0.63 2.00
N GLY A 206 5.43 0.51 2.66
CA GLY A 206 6.39 1.62 2.55
C GLY A 206 7.75 1.30 3.20
N LEU A 207 7.76 0.50 4.27
CA LEU A 207 8.99 0.06 4.90
C LEU A 207 9.80 -0.85 3.97
N LEU A 208 9.15 -1.78 3.26
CA LEU A 208 9.84 -2.69 2.35
C LEU A 208 10.55 -1.93 1.22
N THR A 209 9.89 -0.97 0.58
CA THR A 209 10.48 -0.19 -0.52
C THR A 209 11.60 0.72 -0.03
N CYS A 210 11.47 1.31 1.17
CA CYS A 210 12.54 2.07 1.80
C CYS A 210 13.77 1.20 2.11
N ILE A 211 13.58 -0.02 2.63
CA ILE A 211 14.68 -0.95 2.90
C ILE A 211 15.41 -1.30 1.60
N LEU A 212 14.68 -1.65 0.55
CA LEU A 212 15.28 -1.98 -0.75
C LEU A 212 16.07 -0.80 -1.33
N ALA A 213 15.51 0.42 -1.28
CA ALA A 213 16.20 1.63 -1.75
C ALA A 213 17.46 1.95 -0.93
N CYS A 214 17.41 1.78 0.40
CA CYS A 214 18.60 1.92 1.26
C CYS A 214 19.66 0.85 0.93
N CYS A 215 19.25 -0.40 0.73
CA CYS A 215 20.16 -1.48 0.32
C CYS A 215 20.79 -1.18 -1.04
N GLU A 216 20.01 -0.70 -2.01
CA GLU A 216 20.51 -0.30 -3.31
C GLU A 216 21.57 0.80 -3.18
N LEU A 217 21.31 1.84 -2.39
CA LEU A 217 22.26 2.93 -2.15
C LEU A 217 23.55 2.44 -1.51
N VAL A 218 23.46 1.62 -0.46
CA VAL A 218 24.63 1.09 0.24
C VAL A 218 25.47 0.24 -0.71
N VAL A 219 24.83 -0.67 -1.44
CA VAL A 219 25.52 -1.56 -2.39
C VAL A 219 26.17 -0.76 -3.52
N PHE A 220 25.48 0.26 -4.05
CA PHE A 220 26.02 1.15 -5.08
C PHE A 220 27.27 1.90 -4.61
N LEU A 221 27.31 2.34 -3.35
CA LEU A 221 28.46 3.06 -2.80
C LEU A 221 29.63 2.15 -2.40
N VAL A 222 29.34 0.94 -1.92
CA VAL A 222 30.36 0.00 -1.40
C VAL A 222 30.96 -0.88 -2.49
N ALA A 223 30.15 -1.31 -3.47
CA ALA A 223 30.57 -2.21 -4.54
C ALA A 223 30.29 -1.63 -5.95
N PRO A 224 30.94 -0.50 -6.32
CA PRO A 224 30.86 0.16 -7.62
C PRO A 224 30.83 -0.73 -8.85
N ASP A 225 31.78 -1.65 -8.90
CA ASP A 225 32.12 -2.41 -10.10
C ASP A 225 31.33 -3.74 -10.16
N SER A 226 30.29 -3.89 -9.33
CA SER A 226 29.48 -5.09 -9.24
C SER A 226 28.03 -4.84 -9.64
N PHE A 227 27.31 -5.87 -10.04
CA PHE A 227 25.88 -5.80 -10.39
C PHE A 227 24.97 -6.14 -9.20
N TYR A 228 25.50 -6.08 -7.97
CA TYR A 228 24.68 -6.25 -6.78
C TYR A 228 23.60 -5.15 -6.70
N TYR A 229 23.89 -3.91 -7.13
CA TYR A 229 22.88 -2.84 -7.11
C TYR A 229 21.76 -3.12 -8.13
N VAL A 230 22.08 -3.62 -9.33
CA VAL A 230 21.08 -4.03 -10.35
C VAL A 230 20.16 -5.12 -9.80
N THR A 231 20.72 -6.05 -9.02
CA THR A 231 19.96 -7.10 -8.35
C THR A 231 18.92 -6.52 -7.41
N VAL A 232 19.31 -5.60 -6.53
CA VAL A 232 18.37 -4.94 -5.60
C VAL A 232 17.35 -4.08 -6.36
N HIS A 233 17.80 -3.33 -7.37
CA HIS A 233 16.93 -2.50 -8.22
C HIS A 233 15.79 -3.30 -8.85
N SER A 234 16.11 -4.49 -9.37
CA SER A 234 15.13 -5.38 -10.02
C SER A 234 13.97 -5.82 -9.12
N LEU A 235 14.12 -5.69 -7.79
CA LEU A 235 13.11 -6.02 -6.79
C LEU A 235 12.20 -4.83 -6.43
N ILE A 236 12.68 -3.61 -6.66
CA ILE A 236 11.98 -2.36 -6.26
C ILE A 236 10.67 -2.22 -7.01
N ALA A 237 10.70 -2.30 -8.35
CA ALA A 237 9.51 -2.20 -9.18
C ALA A 237 8.47 -3.28 -8.86
N LYS A 238 8.94 -4.52 -8.61
CA LYS A 238 8.07 -5.64 -8.20
C LYS A 238 7.38 -5.34 -6.86
N SER A 239 8.10 -4.73 -5.93
CA SER A 239 7.57 -4.33 -4.63
C SER A 239 6.56 -3.19 -4.74
N TYR A 240 6.81 -2.20 -5.60
CA TYR A 240 5.83 -1.14 -5.90
C TYR A 240 4.55 -1.70 -6.51
N ALA A 241 4.65 -2.51 -7.57
CA ALA A 241 3.48 -3.14 -8.19
C ALA A 241 2.71 -4.01 -7.18
N GLY A 242 3.44 -4.83 -6.42
CA GLY A 242 2.88 -5.69 -5.37
C GLY A 242 2.15 -4.90 -4.29
N SER A 243 2.67 -3.74 -3.87
CA SER A 243 1.99 -2.86 -2.91
C SER A 243 0.64 -2.35 -3.44
N LEU A 244 0.58 -1.91 -4.70
CA LEU A 244 -0.68 -1.46 -5.30
C LEU A 244 -1.72 -2.58 -5.32
N PHE A 245 -1.33 -3.79 -5.73
CA PHE A 245 -2.23 -4.93 -5.80
C PHE A 245 -2.67 -5.39 -4.41
N ALA A 246 -1.75 -5.47 -3.44
CA ALA A 246 -2.06 -5.86 -2.07
C ALA A 246 -3.04 -4.87 -1.43
N SER A 247 -2.81 -3.58 -1.65
CA SER A 247 -3.65 -2.49 -1.15
C SER A 247 -5.06 -2.48 -1.74
N LEU A 248 -5.24 -3.01 -2.95
CA LEU A 248 -6.56 -3.21 -3.57
C LEU A 248 -7.24 -4.49 -3.09
N ASN A 249 -6.48 -5.57 -2.95
CA ASN A 249 -6.98 -6.88 -2.58
C ASN A 249 -7.36 -6.98 -1.10
N ALA A 250 -6.75 -6.16 -0.24
CA ALA A 250 -7.09 -6.07 1.18
C ALA A 250 -8.55 -5.69 1.44
N ARG A 251 -9.22 -4.97 0.53
CA ARG A 251 -10.60 -4.45 0.69
C ARG A 251 -11.61 -5.53 1.09
N ARG A 252 -11.54 -6.73 0.52
CA ARG A 252 -12.47 -7.82 0.83
C ARG A 252 -12.26 -8.41 2.23
N SER A 253 -11.02 -8.62 2.64
CA SER A 253 -10.71 -9.12 3.99
C SER A 253 -11.21 -8.15 5.07
N LEU A 254 -11.08 -6.85 4.78
CA LEU A 254 -11.52 -5.76 5.64
C LEU A 254 -13.05 -5.70 5.76
N ASN A 255 -13.77 -5.86 4.64
CA ASN A 255 -15.24 -5.89 4.64
C ASN A 255 -15.81 -7.07 5.45
N LYS A 256 -15.18 -8.25 5.38
CA LYS A 256 -15.61 -9.43 6.16
C LYS A 256 -15.47 -9.26 7.67
N ILE A 257 -14.48 -8.50 8.13
CA ILE A 257 -14.28 -8.22 9.55
C ILE A 257 -15.37 -7.26 10.05
N ASN A 258 -15.68 -6.22 9.26
CA ASN A 258 -16.74 -5.27 9.60
C ASN A 258 -18.10 -5.97 9.77
N THR A 259 -18.41 -6.96 8.91
CA THR A 259 -19.66 -7.74 9.05
C THR A 259 -19.71 -8.66 10.27
N LYS A 260 -18.55 -9.12 10.78
CA LYS A 260 -18.49 -9.98 11.98
C LYS A 260 -18.61 -9.20 13.29
N ASN A 261 -18.20 -7.93 13.28
CA ASN A 261 -18.22 -7.06 14.46
C ASN A 261 -19.55 -6.31 14.64
N LEU A 262 -20.47 -6.41 13.68
CA LEU A 262 -21.84 -5.95 13.85
C LEU A 262 -22.60 -6.97 14.69
N PRO A 263 -23.40 -6.55 15.70
CA PRO A 263 -24.27 -7.48 16.42
C PRO A 263 -25.17 -8.19 15.40
N PRO A 264 -25.50 -9.49 15.61
CA PRO A 264 -26.45 -10.18 14.76
C PRO A 264 -27.68 -9.29 14.63
N ARG A 265 -27.98 -8.87 13.40
CA ARG A 265 -29.23 -8.16 13.11
C ARG A 265 -30.30 -9.10 13.65
N ALA A 266 -30.96 -8.72 14.75
CA ALA A 266 -32.06 -9.48 15.29
C ALA A 266 -32.99 -9.70 14.11
N GLY A 267 -33.04 -10.94 13.63
CA GLY A 267 -33.93 -11.32 12.57
C GLY A 267 -35.32 -11.06 13.11
N SER A 268 -35.91 -9.93 12.74
CA SER A 268 -37.35 -9.80 12.72
C SER A 268 -37.82 -10.81 11.67
N SER A 269 -37.86 -12.07 12.08
CA SER A 269 -38.79 -13.02 11.52
C SER A 269 -40.16 -12.42 11.83
N LEU A 270 -40.66 -11.59 10.93
CA LEU A 270 -42.09 -11.42 10.82
C LEU A 270 -42.60 -12.79 10.40
N SER A 271 -42.88 -13.64 11.40
CA SER A 271 -43.80 -14.75 11.25
C SER A 271 -45.13 -14.11 10.91
N VAL A 272 -45.43 -14.03 9.60
CA VAL A 272 -46.78 -13.77 9.13
C VAL A 272 -47.59 -14.99 9.54
N GLN A 273 -48.19 -14.91 10.72
CA GLN A 273 -49.23 -15.84 11.12
C GLN A 273 -50.43 -15.56 10.20
N PRO A 274 -50.90 -16.52 9.39
CA PRO A 274 -52.12 -16.32 8.63
C PRO A 274 -53.27 -16.11 9.62
N PRO A 275 -54.18 -15.15 9.39
CA PRO A 275 -55.30 -14.91 10.28
C PRO A 275 -56.19 -16.14 10.32
N SER A 276 -56.34 -16.73 11.50
CA SER A 276 -57.31 -17.77 11.78
C SER A 276 -58.72 -17.15 11.73
N HIS A 277 -59.53 -17.61 10.78
CA HIS A 277 -60.98 -17.46 10.71
C HIS A 277 -61.52 -16.02 10.79
N TYR A 278 -61.80 -15.45 9.61
CA TYR A 278 -62.91 -14.51 9.44
C TYR A 278 -64.18 -15.28 9.08
N GLY A 279 -65.14 -15.28 10.01
CA GLY A 279 -66.56 -15.31 9.64
C GLY A 279 -66.99 -13.86 9.41
N GLY A 280 -67.59 -13.57 8.25
CA GLY A 280 -68.21 -12.27 7.99
C GLY A 280 -67.98 -11.74 6.57
N SER A 281 -69.09 -11.37 5.92
CA SER A 281 -69.24 -10.90 4.54
C SER A 281 -68.40 -9.65 4.17
N PRO A 282 -67.96 -9.49 2.91
CA PRO A 282 -67.02 -8.45 2.49
C PRO A 282 -67.71 -7.14 2.15
N ARG A 283 -67.81 -6.23 3.12
CA ARG A 283 -67.89 -4.78 2.89
C ARG A 283 -67.31 -4.10 4.12
N ASP A 284 -66.03 -3.74 4.08
CA ASP A 284 -65.56 -2.49 4.69
C ASP A 284 -64.15 -2.15 4.21
N ILE A 285 -64.04 -0.88 3.83
CA ILE A 285 -62.90 -0.20 3.21
C ILE A 285 -61.87 0.09 4.29
N ILE A 286 -60.64 -0.41 4.15
CA ILE A 286 -59.52 0.04 5.01
C ILE A 286 -58.90 1.27 4.38
N THR A 287 -59.28 2.44 4.91
CA THR A 287 -58.61 3.72 4.74
C THR A 287 -57.22 3.65 5.38
N LEU A 288 -56.17 3.83 4.56
CA LEU A 288 -54.80 4.01 5.03
C LEU A 288 -54.67 5.41 5.68
N GLN A 289 -54.39 5.47 6.98
CA GLN A 289 -53.98 6.72 7.65
C GLN A 289 -52.49 7.00 7.38
N PRO A 290 -52.10 8.25 7.08
CA PRO A 290 -50.69 8.61 6.96
C PRO A 290 -50.04 8.69 8.34
N ILE A 291 -48.76 8.32 8.39
CA ILE A 291 -47.88 8.33 9.55
C ILE A 291 -47.79 9.76 10.12
N ARG A 292 -48.05 9.91 11.43
CA ARG A 292 -47.84 11.18 12.16
C ARG A 292 -46.38 11.58 12.13
N GLU A 293 -46.16 12.78 11.62
CA GLU A 293 -44.90 13.53 11.64
C GLU A 293 -44.51 13.84 13.09
N PHE A 294 -43.24 13.65 13.43
CA PHE A 294 -42.71 13.88 14.77
C PHE A 294 -42.48 15.38 14.95
N ASP A 295 -43.26 16.01 15.82
CA ASP A 295 -43.13 17.43 16.17
C ASP A 295 -41.73 17.75 16.73
N SER A 296 -41.03 18.67 16.07
CA SER A 296 -39.84 19.35 16.59
C SER A 296 -40.25 20.50 17.51
N PRO A 297 -39.74 20.60 18.75
CA PRO A 297 -40.11 21.70 19.64
C PRO A 297 -39.47 23.02 19.22
N SER A 298 -40.31 24.05 19.08
CA SER A 298 -39.97 25.44 18.76
C SER A 298 -39.17 26.11 19.88
N LEU A 299 -38.03 26.73 19.52
CA LEU A 299 -37.32 27.68 20.38
C LEU A 299 -38.02 29.04 20.32
N SER A 300 -38.68 29.44 21.42
CA SER A 300 -39.11 30.81 21.66
C SER A 300 -37.95 31.66 22.16
N SER A 301 -37.80 32.85 21.59
CA SER A 301 -36.89 33.89 22.04
C SER A 301 -37.28 34.40 23.44
N ASP A 302 -36.33 34.43 24.37
CA ASP A 302 -36.34 35.44 25.41
C ASP A 302 -34.93 35.90 25.76
N LYS A 303 -34.77 37.22 25.91
CA LYS A 303 -33.52 37.90 26.28
C LYS A 303 -33.61 38.22 27.77
N SER A 304 -32.63 37.81 28.57
CA SER A 304 -31.85 38.72 29.43
C SER A 304 -30.95 37.99 30.43
N ASP A 305 -29.77 38.60 30.59
CA ASP A 305 -28.97 38.75 31.81
C ASP A 305 -28.09 37.63 32.38
N LYS A 306 -26.81 38.03 32.51
CA LYS A 306 -25.81 37.75 33.55
C LYS A 306 -25.05 36.41 33.63
N SER A 307 -23.73 36.59 33.57
CA SER A 307 -22.66 35.95 34.35
C SER A 307 -22.91 34.53 34.86
N ASP A 308 -22.15 33.56 34.33
CA ASP A 308 -21.12 32.87 35.11
C ASP A 308 -20.45 31.77 34.27
N THR A 309 -19.12 31.73 34.34
CA THR A 309 -18.24 30.67 33.83
C THR A 309 -18.61 29.29 34.40
N PRO A 310 -18.72 28.22 33.58
CA PRO A 310 -18.73 26.87 34.11
C PRO A 310 -17.33 26.24 34.03
N THR A 311 -16.74 26.13 35.20
CA THR A 311 -15.66 25.21 35.57
C THR A 311 -15.98 23.78 35.11
N TYR A 312 -15.08 23.15 34.35
CA TYR A 312 -15.19 21.73 33.98
C TYR A 312 -14.99 20.85 35.22
N MET A 313 -16.09 20.34 35.79
CA MET A 313 -16.06 19.26 36.79
C MET A 313 -15.78 17.93 36.09
N ILE A 314 -14.61 17.36 36.38
CA ILE A 314 -14.22 16.01 36.00
C ILE A 314 -15.08 15.02 36.82
N ALA A 315 -15.94 14.25 36.17
CA ALA A 315 -16.64 13.15 36.82
C ALA A 315 -15.63 12.05 37.22
N PRO A 316 -15.71 11.48 38.44
CA PRO A 316 -14.80 10.43 38.87
C PRO A 316 -15.13 9.11 38.16
N PHE A 317 -14.08 8.42 37.68
CA PHE A 317 -14.16 7.09 37.11
C PHE A 317 -14.88 6.09 38.04
N PRO A 318 -15.69 5.15 37.51
CA PRO A 318 -16.24 4.07 38.32
C PRO A 318 -15.10 3.14 38.76
N ARG A 319 -14.88 3.02 40.07
CA ARG A 319 -14.00 2.01 40.66
C ARG A 319 -14.56 0.62 40.37
N VAL A 320 -13.82 -0.16 39.58
CA VAL A 320 -14.02 -1.59 39.48
C VAL A 320 -13.73 -2.20 40.85
N LYS A 321 -14.75 -2.80 41.48
CA LYS A 321 -14.55 -3.69 42.64
C LYS A 321 -13.83 -4.94 42.12
N LEU A 322 -12.57 -5.11 42.48
CA LEU A 322 -11.90 -6.40 42.38
C LEU A 322 -12.55 -7.33 43.41
N ASP A 323 -13.07 -8.46 42.92
CA ASP A 323 -13.53 -9.56 43.75
C ASP A 323 -12.29 -10.34 44.21
N ASP A 324 -11.99 -10.32 45.50
CA ASP A 324 -10.82 -10.95 46.15
C ASP A 324 -10.89 -12.49 46.18
N SER A 325 -11.79 -13.11 45.41
CA SER A 325 -11.99 -14.55 45.36
C SER A 325 -11.07 -15.30 44.38
N GLN A 326 -10.33 -14.61 43.50
CA GLN A 326 -9.44 -15.25 42.51
C GLN A 326 -7.94 -15.05 42.73
N ALA A 327 -7.52 -14.31 43.76
CA ALA A 327 -6.09 -14.03 44.03
C ALA A 327 -5.37 -15.08 44.90
N ARG A 328 -6.00 -16.23 45.20
CA ARG A 328 -5.44 -17.24 46.13
C ARG A 328 -5.07 -18.60 45.53
N HIS A 329 -5.06 -18.76 44.20
CA HIS A 329 -4.71 -20.05 43.57
C HIS A 329 -3.38 -20.11 42.81
N VAL A 330 -2.50 -19.11 42.92
CA VAL A 330 -1.23 -19.07 42.13
C VAL A 330 0.05 -18.96 42.98
N LEU A 331 -0.02 -19.02 44.32
CA LEU A 331 1.16 -18.78 45.17
C LEU A 331 1.52 -19.86 46.21
N LEU A 332 1.32 -21.15 45.92
CA LEU A 332 1.93 -22.20 46.76
C LEU A 332 2.35 -23.45 45.96
N GLY A 333 3.68 -23.55 45.75
CA GLY A 333 4.51 -24.76 45.73
C GLY A 333 4.20 -25.87 44.71
N SER A 334 5.14 -26.65 44.18
CA SER A 334 6.51 -26.95 44.58
C SER A 334 7.06 -27.98 43.58
N SER A 335 8.26 -27.77 43.01
CA SER A 335 9.19 -28.89 42.73
C SER A 335 9.66 -29.45 44.08
N PRO A 336 10.09 -30.72 44.25
CA PRO A 336 10.84 -31.54 43.27
C PRO A 336 10.45 -33.04 43.20
N VAL A 337 10.95 -33.74 42.18
CA VAL A 337 11.86 -34.91 42.20
C VAL A 337 12.08 -35.36 40.76
#